data_AF-A0A318D030-F1
#
_entry.id   AF-A0A318D030-F1
#
_cell.length_a   1.000
_cell.length_b   1.000
_cell.length_c   1.000
_cell.angle_alpha   90.00
_cell.angle_beta   90.00
_cell.angle_gamma   90.00
#
_symmetry.space_group_name_H-M   'P 1'
#
loop_
_entity.id
_entity.type
_entity.pdbx_description
1 polymer ?
#
loop_
_entity_poly.entity_id
_entity_poly.type
_entity_poly.pdbx_seq_one_letter_code
_entity_poly.pdbx_strand_id
1 'polypeptide(L)' 'MKKTNSADRNKLSSGSRLLQKVNDAMNIPDPERAARIQFLKEQVRKGTYKVDADKVALSMLKDLIKDL' A
#
# COMPACT_ATOMS: atom_id res chain seq x y z
N MET A 1 -21.86 25.28 -0.72
CA MET A 1 -20.42 25.07 -0.49
C MET A 1 -20.23 24.53 0.93
N LYS A 2 -19.91 23.23 1.12
CA LYS A 2 -19.63 22.67 2.44
C LYS A 2 -18.28 23.23 2.94
N LYS A 3 -18.29 24.01 4.01
CA LYS A 3 -17.07 24.48 4.68
C LYS A 3 -16.37 23.27 5.30
N THR A 4 -15.23 22.86 4.77
CA THR A 4 -14.36 21.88 5.42
C THR A 4 -13.82 22.51 6.70
N ASN A 5 -14.27 22.04 7.87
CA ASN A 5 -13.85 22.57 9.16
C ASN A 5 -12.39 22.18 9.44
N SER A 6 -11.55 23.15 9.80
CA SER A 6 -10.14 22.95 10.16
C SER A 6 -9.94 21.98 11.33
N ALA A 7 -10.91 21.92 12.24
CA ALA A 7 -10.95 20.95 13.34
C ALA A 7 -11.04 19.48 12.86
N ASP A 8 -11.68 19.24 11.70
CA ASP A 8 -11.89 17.90 11.14
C ASP A 8 -10.60 17.35 10.51
N ARG A 9 -9.85 18.21 9.79
CA ARG A 9 -8.49 17.90 9.29
C ARG A 9 -7.53 17.51 10.42
N ASN A 10 -7.59 18.20 11.56
CA ASN A 10 -6.70 17.95 12.70
C ASN A 10 -7.00 16.60 13.37
N LYS A 11 -8.29 16.23 13.53
CA LYS A 11 -8.70 14.94 14.09
C LYS A 11 -8.33 13.76 13.18
N LEU A 12 -8.52 13.88 11.87
CA LEU A 12 -8.10 12.86 10.90
C LEU A 12 -6.57 12.66 10.91
N SER A 13 -5.80 13.74 11.02
CA SER A 13 -4.33 13.65 11.07
C SER A 13 -3.80 12.96 12.34
N SER A 14 -4.46 13.15 13.48
CA SER A 14 -4.05 12.54 14.76
C SER A 14 -4.45 11.07 14.83
N GLY A 15 -5.64 10.71 14.33
CA GLY A 15 -6.04 9.31 14.14
C GLY A 15 -5.13 8.54 13.18
N SER A 16 -4.85 9.11 12.00
CA SER A 16 -3.95 8.50 11.01
C SER A 16 -2.54 8.26 11.56
N ARG A 17 -1.98 9.23 12.31
CA ARG A 17 -0.66 9.08 12.96
C ARG A 17 -0.65 7.98 14.03
N LEU A 18 -1.74 7.79 14.77
CA LEU A 18 -1.85 6.71 15.75
C LEU A 18 -1.87 5.34 15.06
N LEU A 19 -2.68 5.21 14.01
CA LEU A 19 -2.78 3.98 13.21
C LEU A 19 -1.44 3.63 12.53
N GLN A 20 -0.72 4.64 12.02
CA GLN A 20 0.63 4.46 11.48
C GLN A 20 1.60 3.95 12.55
N LYS A 21 1.60 4.54 13.76
CA LYS A 21 2.45 4.08 14.87
C LYS A 21 2.14 2.65 15.30
N VAL A 22 0.85 2.27 15.31
CA VAL A 22 0.44 0.89 15.59
C VAL A 22 0.94 -0.05 14.49
N ASN A 23 0.77 0.32 13.23
CA ASN A 23 1.28 -0.46 12.09
C ASN A 23 2.81 -0.63 12.14
N ASP A 24 3.54 0.44 12.48
CA ASP A 24 5.00 0.41 12.59
C ASP A 24 5.47 -0.43 13.79
N ALA A 25 4.76 -0.36 14.92
CA ALA A 25 5.03 -1.20 16.09
C ALA A 25 4.69 -2.69 15.84
N MET A 26 3.72 -2.95 14.97
CA MET A 26 3.31 -4.29 14.51
C MET A 26 4.06 -4.74 13.27
N ASN A 27 5.10 -4.02 12.84
CA ASN A 27 5.92 -4.36 11.68
C ASN A 27 6.82 -5.56 11.99
N ILE A 28 6.17 -6.72 12.11
CA ILE A 28 6.80 -8.02 12.32
C ILE A 28 7.45 -8.41 11.00
N PRO A 29 8.73 -8.81 10.99
CA PRO A 29 9.37 -9.34 9.81
C PRO A 29 8.56 -10.53 9.26
N ASP A 30 8.02 -10.37 8.06
CA ASP A 30 7.34 -11.44 7.34
C ASP A 30 8.37 -12.13 6.42
N PRO A 31 8.87 -13.34 6.79
CA PRO A 31 9.88 -14.04 6.02
C PRO A 31 9.37 -14.46 4.63
N GLU A 32 8.07 -14.75 4.49
CA GLU A 32 7.49 -15.13 3.20
C GLU A 32 7.45 -13.95 2.25
N ARG A 33 7.05 -12.78 2.75
CA ARG A 33 7.10 -11.53 1.98
C ARG A 33 8.54 -11.19 1.58
N ALA A 34 9.50 -11.33 2.48
CA ALA A 34 10.90 -11.08 2.19
C ALA A 34 11.44 -12.00 1.09
N ALA A 35 11.15 -13.31 1.17
CA ALA A 35 11.51 -14.29 0.15
C ALA A 35 10.87 -13.97 -1.21
N ARG A 36 9.57 -13.61 -1.21
CA ARG A 36 8.85 -13.22 -2.44
C ARG A 36 9.48 -11.99 -3.10
N ILE A 37 9.88 -10.99 -2.33
CA ILE A 37 10.56 -9.79 -2.85
C ILE A 37 11.90 -10.16 -3.48
N GLN A 38 12.71 -10.98 -2.80
CA GLN A 38 14.00 -11.42 -3.35
C GLN A 38 13.83 -12.18 -4.66
N PHE A 39 12.90 -13.13 -4.70
CA PHE A 39 12.57 -13.88 -5.92
C PHE A 39 12.18 -12.96 -7.08
N LEU A 40 11.28 -11.99 -6.84
CA LEU A 40 10.86 -11.03 -7.86
C LEU A 40 12.01 -10.15 -8.35
N LYS A 41 12.87 -9.66 -7.45
CA LYS A 41 14.07 -8.88 -7.80
C LYS A 41 15.00 -9.66 -8.71
N GLU A 42 15.21 -10.94 -8.44
CA GLU A 42 16.03 -11.79 -9.29
C GLU A 42 15.44 -11.98 -10.69
N GLN A 43 14.13 -12.23 -10.78
CA GLN A 43 13.43 -12.39 -12.06
C GLN A 43 13.54 -11.12 -12.91
N VAL A 44 13.42 -9.95 -12.30
CA VAL A 44 13.61 -8.66 -12.98
C VAL A 44 15.06 -8.51 -13.45
N ARG A 45 16.05 -8.79 -12.59
CA ARG A 45 17.47 -8.70 -12.95
C ARG A 45 17.85 -9.66 -14.09
N LYS A 46 17.29 -10.86 -14.09
CA LYS A 46 17.51 -11.89 -15.13
C LYS A 46 16.73 -11.61 -16.42
N GLY A 47 15.86 -10.59 -16.44
CA GLY A 47 15.00 -10.28 -17.59
C GLY A 47 13.88 -11.31 -17.85
N THR A 48 13.63 -12.20 -16.88
CA THR A 48 12.65 -13.29 -16.98
C THR A 48 11.31 -12.93 -16.36
N TYR A 49 11.21 -11.77 -15.70
CA TYR A 49 9.94 -11.25 -15.19
C TYR A 49 9.01 -10.88 -16.33
N LYS A 50 7.86 -11.55 -16.40
CA LYS A 50 6.79 -11.23 -17.36
C LYS A 50 5.76 -10.35 -16.69
N VAL A 51 5.51 -9.19 -17.28
CA VAL A 51 4.42 -8.31 -16.87
C VAL A 51 3.10 -8.94 -17.32
N ASP A 52 2.16 -8.99 -16.38
CA ASP A 52 0.81 -9.51 -16.61
C ASP A 52 -0.16 -8.32 -16.66
N ALA A 53 -0.65 -8.01 -17.86
CA ALA A 53 -1.49 -6.85 -18.12
C ALA A 53 -2.84 -6.93 -17.37
N ASP A 54 -3.41 -8.13 -17.22
CA ASP A 54 -4.67 -8.34 -16.51
C ASP A 54 -4.49 -8.05 -15.02
N LYS A 55 -3.36 -8.47 -14.43
CA LYS A 55 -3.02 -8.12 -13.05
C LYS A 55 -2.85 -6.62 -12.85
N VAL A 56 -2.27 -5.92 -13.83
CA VAL A 56 -2.13 -4.45 -13.77
C VAL A 56 -3.51 -3.80 -13.80
N ALA A 57 -4.35 -4.13 -14.78
CA ALA A 57 -5.69 -3.57 -14.91
C ALA A 57 -6.55 -3.83 -13.68
N LEU A 58 -6.53 -5.06 -13.15
CA LEU A 58 -7.23 -5.40 -11.91
C LEU A 58 -6.72 -4.60 -10.72
N SER A 59 -5.40 -4.36 -10.63
CA SER A 59 -4.83 -3.57 -9.53
C SER A 59 -5.25 -2.11 -9.61
N MET A 60 -5.28 -1.52 -10.81
CA MET A 60 -5.77 -0.16 -11.04
C MET A 60 -7.24 -0.02 -10.65
N LEU A 61 -8.09 -0.99 -11.01
CA LEU A 61 -9.51 -0.99 -10.63
C LEU A 61 -9.68 -1.12 -9.11
N LYS A 62 -8.93 -2.02 -8.47
CA LYS A 62 -8.96 -2.18 -7.01
C LYS A 62 -8.54 -0.90 -6.29
N ASP A 63 -7.54 -0.19 -6.83
CA ASP A 63 -7.08 1.06 -6.25
C ASP A 63 -8.17 2.14 -6.34
N LEU A 64 -8.79 2.29 -7.52
CA LEU A 64 -9.91 3.21 -7.73
C LEU A 64 -11.07 2.94 -6.76
N ILE A 65 -11.40 1.68 -6.50
CA ILE A 65 -12.51 1.31 -5.61
C ILE A 65 -12.19 1.62 -4.14
N LYS A 66 -10.92 1.57 -3.70
CA LYS A 66 -10.56 1.88 -2.31
C LYS A 66 -10.80 3.33 -1.94
N ASP A 67 -10.77 4.22 -2.93
CA ASP A 67 -10.93 5.66 -2.76
C ASP A 67 -12.40 6.13 -2.90
N LEU A 68 -13.33 5.22 -3.21
CA LEU A 68 -14.78 5.45 -3.27
C LEU A 68 -15.44 5.21 -1.91
#